data_AF-A0A542YMG9-F1
#
_entry.id   AF-A0A542YMG9-F1
#
_cell.length_a   1.000
_cell.length_b   1.000
_cell.length_c   1.000
_cell.angle_alpha   90.00
_cell.angle_beta   90.00
_cell.angle_gamma   90.00
#
_symmetry.space_group_name_H-M   'P 1'
#
loop_
_entity.id
_entity.type
_entity.pdbx_description
1 polymer ?
#
loop_
_entity_poly.entity_id
_entity_poly.type
_entity_poly.pdbx_seq_one_letter_code
_entity_poly.pdbx_strand_id
1 'polypeptide(L)'
;MSAYQYFEIISMAVLVAILIFDLLIVVKRPHVPSMREATGWVVFYVSLALLFAGVLLVMGDAKHAGEFVTGWLLEYSLSIDNLFVFIIILAQFQVPRAMQQRVLMIGILIAIVLRGIFIVVGVQIIEQFSWVFYIFGGYLVYVAWQQAFNAEDDEEERKDNFVVRMLRKRINLTDTWDGGKTRTTIDGVRYFTPFLMVIIALGTTDLLFAIDSIPAIFSVTTDPFLVFACNIFALMGLRQLYFLLGGLLDRLVYLHFGIAAILGFIGIKLVFHAMEANELSFINGGESIEWVPHIETWHSLVVIVASMAIATIASLMKGRGEKGAESYTDEDAS
;
A
#
# COMPACT_ATOMS: atom_id res chain seq x y z
N MET A 1 -38.44 -5.89 -5.61
CA MET A 1 -37.17 -5.75 -4.88
C MET A 1 -37.49 -5.42 -3.43
N SER A 2 -36.76 -5.98 -2.47
CA SER A 2 -36.94 -5.65 -1.04
C SER A 2 -36.49 -4.22 -0.76
N ALA A 3 -36.93 -3.61 0.34
CA ALA A 3 -36.46 -2.29 0.77
C ALA A 3 -34.93 -2.24 0.92
N TYR A 4 -34.33 -3.36 1.34
CA TYR A 4 -32.89 -3.55 1.44
C TYR A 4 -32.20 -3.49 0.05
N GLN A 5 -32.76 -4.16 -0.96
CA GLN A 5 -32.20 -4.12 -2.32
C GLN A 5 -32.24 -2.73 -2.95
N TYR A 6 -33.29 -1.94 -2.67
CA TYR A 6 -33.32 -0.54 -3.10
C TYR A 6 -32.23 0.27 -2.39
N PHE A 7 -32.03 0.04 -1.09
CA PHE A 7 -30.96 0.67 -0.33
C PHE A 7 -29.57 0.30 -0.86
N GLU A 8 -29.29 -0.98 -1.14
CA GLU A 8 -28.02 -1.43 -1.73
C GLU A 8 -27.74 -0.72 -3.05
N ILE A 9 -28.71 -0.67 -3.96
CA ILE A 9 -28.52 -0.07 -5.29
C ILE A 9 -28.32 1.44 -5.19
N ILE A 10 -29.13 2.12 -4.38
CA ILE A 10 -29.00 3.56 -4.18
C ILE A 10 -27.65 3.88 -3.53
N SER A 11 -27.29 3.17 -2.47
CA SER A 11 -26.02 3.34 -1.78
C SER A 11 -24.84 3.04 -2.69
N MET A 12 -24.90 1.97 -3.49
CA MET A 12 -23.87 1.65 -4.48
C MET A 12 -23.72 2.77 -5.52
N ALA A 13 -24.82 3.28 -6.05
CA ALA A 13 -24.79 4.39 -6.99
C ALA A 13 -24.19 5.65 -6.36
N VAL A 14 -24.52 5.93 -5.10
CA VAL A 14 -23.94 7.05 -4.33
C VAL A 14 -22.45 6.85 -4.09
N LEU A 15 -22.01 5.66 -3.67
CA LEU A 15 -20.60 5.34 -3.44
C LEU A 15 -19.77 5.48 -4.72
N VAL A 16 -20.26 4.92 -5.83
CA VAL A 16 -19.62 5.05 -7.13
C VAL A 16 -19.58 6.51 -7.58
N ALA A 17 -20.65 7.27 -7.37
CA ALA A 17 -20.66 8.71 -7.68
C ALA A 17 -19.64 9.49 -6.83
N ILE A 18 -19.53 9.20 -5.54
CA ILE A 18 -18.55 9.81 -4.63
C ILE A 18 -17.12 9.45 -5.07
N LEU A 19 -16.87 8.20 -5.44
CA LEU A 19 -15.59 7.76 -5.98
C LEU A 19 -15.23 8.46 -7.30
N ILE A 20 -16.17 8.53 -8.25
CA ILE A 20 -15.96 9.24 -9.53
C ILE A 20 -15.68 10.72 -9.26
N PHE A 21 -16.45 11.36 -8.38
CA PHE A 21 -16.26 12.76 -8.03
C PHE A 21 -14.88 13.00 -7.41
N ASP A 22 -14.44 12.12 -6.51
CA ASP A 22 -13.10 12.14 -5.95
C ASP A 22 -12.05 12.09 -7.07
N LEU A 23 -12.10 11.07 -7.93
CA LEU A 23 -11.17 10.91 -9.05
C LEU A 23 -11.14 12.15 -9.96
N LEU A 24 -12.29 12.75 -10.25
CA LEU A 24 -12.39 13.95 -11.08
C LEU A 24 -11.76 15.19 -10.43
N ILE A 25 -11.95 15.39 -9.11
CA ILE A 25 -11.30 16.49 -8.38
C ILE A 25 -9.79 16.35 -8.52
N VAL A 26 -9.28 15.13 -8.35
CA VAL A 26 -7.85 14.85 -8.35
C VAL A 26 -7.22 15.09 -9.71
N VAL A 27 -7.87 14.59 -10.78
CA VAL A 27 -7.39 14.81 -12.15
C VAL A 27 -7.36 16.30 -12.49
N LYS A 28 -8.31 17.10 -11.98
CA LYS A 28 -8.38 18.54 -12.25
C LYS A 28 -7.38 19.38 -11.44
N ARG A 29 -6.98 18.94 -10.25
CA ARG A 29 -6.06 19.67 -9.37
C ARG A 29 -4.87 18.80 -8.92
N PRO A 30 -3.96 18.43 -9.84
CA PRO A 30 -2.76 17.71 -9.50
C PRO A 30 -1.82 18.65 -8.73
N HIS A 31 -1.67 18.42 -7.43
CA HIS A 31 -0.75 19.13 -6.56
C HIS A 31 -0.41 18.26 -5.35
N VAL A 32 0.78 18.44 -4.79
CA VAL A 32 1.17 17.76 -3.56
C VAL A 32 0.35 18.37 -2.42
N PRO A 33 -0.56 17.61 -1.77
CA PRO A 33 -1.41 18.16 -0.73
C PRO A 33 -0.57 18.53 0.50
N SER A 34 -0.94 19.62 1.15
CA SER A 34 -0.31 19.99 2.42
C SER A 34 -0.72 19.03 3.54
N MET A 35 0.08 18.92 4.61
CA MET A 35 -0.25 18.07 5.77
C MET A 35 -1.65 18.39 6.33
N ARG A 36 -2.02 19.67 6.44
CA ARG A 36 -3.35 20.10 6.93
C ARG A 36 -4.47 19.65 6.00
N GLU A 37 -4.26 19.79 4.69
CA GLU A 37 -5.23 19.38 3.68
C GLU A 37 -5.40 17.86 3.69
N ALA A 38 -4.30 17.10 3.73
CA ALA A 38 -4.33 15.65 3.80
C ALA A 38 -5.04 15.16 5.07
N THR A 39 -4.78 15.76 6.24
CA THR A 39 -5.51 15.45 7.47
C THR A 39 -7.00 15.76 7.33
N GLY A 40 -7.35 16.91 6.76
CA GLY A 40 -8.75 17.30 6.52
C GLY A 40 -9.50 16.30 5.66
N TRP A 41 -8.87 15.83 4.57
CA TRP A 41 -9.44 14.78 3.72
C TRP A 41 -9.57 13.43 4.43
N VAL A 42 -8.56 13.00 5.20
CA VAL A 42 -8.66 11.74 5.97
C VAL A 42 -9.82 11.81 6.96
N VAL A 43 -9.93 12.90 7.72
CA VAL A 43 -11.05 13.11 8.65
C VAL A 43 -12.39 13.10 7.91
N PHE A 44 -12.45 13.71 6.72
CA PHE A 44 -13.65 13.71 5.90
C PHE A 44 -14.09 12.28 5.48
N TYR A 45 -13.19 11.45 4.93
CA TYR A 45 -13.57 10.09 4.51
C TYR A 45 -13.90 9.18 5.70
N VAL A 46 -13.16 9.30 6.82
CA VAL A 46 -13.48 8.59 8.07
C VAL A 46 -14.88 8.98 8.55
N SER A 47 -15.19 10.28 8.56
CA SER A 47 -16.52 10.77 8.95
C SER A 47 -17.61 10.26 8.01
N LEU A 48 -17.33 10.16 6.71
CA LEU A 48 -18.26 9.64 5.72
C LEU A 48 -18.53 8.15 5.91
N ALA A 49 -17.52 7.34 6.24
CA ALA A 49 -17.68 5.93 6.58
C ALA A 49 -18.53 5.76 7.85
N LEU A 50 -18.25 6.55 8.90
CA LEU A 50 -19.04 6.53 10.13
C LEU A 50 -20.48 7.00 9.91
N LEU A 51 -20.70 7.99 9.02
CA LEU A 51 -22.03 8.42 8.63
C LEU A 51 -22.78 7.29 7.92
N PHE A 52 -22.13 6.58 7.00
CA PHE A 52 -22.71 5.42 6.31
C PHE A 52 -23.12 4.32 7.32
N ALA A 53 -22.26 4.01 8.29
CA ALA A 53 -22.60 3.11 9.39
C ALA A 53 -23.79 3.61 10.21
N GLY A 54 -23.85 4.91 10.51
CA GLY A 54 -24.95 5.54 11.22
C GLY A 54 -26.28 5.45 10.46
N VAL A 55 -26.26 5.62 9.14
CA VAL A 55 -27.44 5.45 8.28
C VAL A 55 -27.96 4.01 8.34
N LEU A 56 -27.08 3.01 8.28
CA LEU A 56 -27.45 1.60 8.46
C LEU A 56 -28.12 1.35 9.82
N LEU A 57 -27.58 1.93 10.90
CA LEU A 57 -28.17 1.82 12.23
C LEU A 57 -29.58 2.42 12.31
N VAL A 58 -29.78 3.62 11.76
CA VAL A 58 -31.09 4.31 11.79
C VAL A 58 -32.13 3.58 10.94
N MET A 59 -31.72 2.87 9.89
CA MET A 59 -32.59 2.00 9.11
C MET A 59 -33.03 0.71 9.85
N GLY A 60 -32.54 0.50 11.08
CA GLY A 60 -32.85 -0.66 11.90
C GLY A 60 -31.95 -1.86 11.63
N ASP A 61 -30.87 -1.69 10.87
CA ASP A 61 -29.98 -2.76 10.46
C ASP A 61 -28.68 -2.79 11.28
N ALA A 62 -28.83 -3.07 12.58
CA ALA A 62 -27.71 -3.09 13.51
C ALA A 62 -26.64 -4.15 13.17
N LYS A 63 -27.06 -5.25 12.53
CA LYS A 63 -26.15 -6.31 12.11
C LYS A 63 -25.24 -5.84 10.98
N HIS A 64 -25.80 -5.38 9.86
CA HIS A 64 -25.00 -4.92 8.72
C HIS A 64 -24.20 -3.65 9.07
N ALA A 65 -24.69 -2.79 9.97
CA ALA A 65 -23.90 -1.67 10.49
C ALA A 65 -22.65 -2.14 11.26
N GLY A 66 -22.77 -3.15 12.13
CA GLY A 66 -21.65 -3.72 12.88
C GLY A 66 -20.66 -4.43 11.96
N GLU A 67 -21.16 -5.21 11.01
CA GLU A 67 -20.37 -5.86 9.96
C GLU A 67 -19.62 -4.83 9.10
N PHE A 68 -20.28 -3.75 8.69
CA PHE A 68 -19.66 -2.66 7.94
C PHE A 68 -18.55 -1.99 8.74
N VAL A 69 -18.78 -1.58 10.00
CA VAL A 69 -17.74 -0.91 10.79
C VAL A 69 -16.54 -1.82 11.02
N THR A 70 -16.79 -3.08 11.38
CA THR A 70 -15.75 -4.07 11.62
C THR A 70 -14.96 -4.35 10.34
N GLY A 71 -15.66 -4.57 9.23
CA GLY A 71 -15.07 -4.83 7.93
C GLY A 71 -14.32 -3.63 7.36
N TRP A 72 -14.87 -2.43 7.48
CA TRP A 72 -14.21 -1.19 7.07
C TRP A 72 -12.94 -0.93 7.88
N LEU A 73 -12.97 -1.11 9.20
CA LEU A 73 -11.76 -0.97 10.04
C LEU A 73 -10.70 -2.01 9.68
N LEU A 74 -11.11 -3.25 9.44
CA LEU A 74 -10.23 -4.33 9.00
C LEU A 74 -9.55 -3.97 7.66
N GLU A 75 -10.34 -3.59 6.66
CA GLU A 75 -9.85 -3.18 5.34
C GLU A 75 -8.99 -1.92 5.40
N TYR A 76 -9.37 -0.94 6.23
CA TYR A 76 -8.61 0.31 6.42
C TYR A 76 -7.25 0.05 7.07
N SER A 77 -7.22 -0.81 8.08
CA SER A 77 -6.00 -1.28 8.75
C SER A 77 -5.07 -1.99 7.76
N LEU A 78 -5.58 -2.94 6.99
CA LEU A 78 -4.82 -3.65 5.96
C LEU A 78 -4.34 -2.71 4.84
N SER A 79 -5.13 -1.70 4.49
CA SER A 79 -4.75 -0.70 3.49
C SER A 79 -3.60 0.19 3.96
N ILE A 80 -3.51 0.49 5.26
CA ILE A 80 -2.37 1.21 5.86
C ILE A 80 -1.09 0.38 5.71
N ASP A 81 -1.14 -0.93 5.96
CA ASP A 81 0.01 -1.83 5.74
C ASP A 81 0.45 -1.78 4.27
N ASN A 82 -0.50 -1.82 3.34
CA ASN A 82 -0.23 -1.76 1.89
C ASN A 82 0.47 -0.46 1.46
N LEU A 83 0.17 0.65 2.14
CA LEU A 83 0.76 1.95 1.88
C LEU A 83 2.29 1.96 2.07
N PHE A 84 2.81 1.20 3.03
CA PHE A 84 4.25 1.12 3.25
C PHE A 84 4.95 0.53 2.03
N VAL A 85 4.39 -0.55 1.46
CA VAL A 85 4.93 -1.13 0.23
C VAL A 85 4.78 -0.17 -0.95
N PHE A 86 3.72 0.65 -1.01
CA PHE A 86 3.62 1.69 -2.03
C PHE A 86 4.71 2.75 -1.89
N ILE A 87 5.01 3.21 -0.66
CA ILE A 87 6.10 4.15 -0.39
C ILE A 87 7.43 3.58 -0.88
N ILE A 88 7.67 2.29 -0.62
CA ILE A 88 8.87 1.60 -1.05
C ILE A 88 8.97 1.54 -2.57
N ILE A 89 7.92 1.09 -3.26
CA ILE A 89 7.89 1.02 -4.72
C ILE A 89 8.18 2.41 -5.31
N LEU A 90 7.53 3.46 -4.79
CA LEU A 90 7.74 4.82 -5.28
C LEU A 90 9.17 5.32 -5.03
N ALA A 91 9.77 5.00 -3.88
CA ALA A 91 11.16 5.35 -3.58
C ALA A 91 12.14 4.58 -4.47
N GLN A 92 11.91 3.29 -4.69
CA GLN A 92 12.73 2.39 -5.49
C GLN A 92 12.79 2.81 -6.95
N PHE A 93 11.67 3.26 -7.51
CA PHE A 93 11.61 3.80 -8.86
C PHE A 93 11.95 5.29 -8.93
N GLN A 94 12.34 5.90 -7.81
CA GLN A 94 12.67 7.33 -7.68
C GLN A 94 11.59 8.22 -8.30
N VAL A 95 10.32 7.92 -8.00
CA VAL A 95 9.18 8.61 -8.61
C VAL A 95 9.19 10.09 -8.21
N PRO A 96 9.24 11.03 -9.17
CA PRO A 96 9.24 12.45 -8.87
C PRO A 96 8.02 12.85 -8.02
N ARG A 97 8.20 13.70 -7.00
CA ARG A 97 7.13 14.11 -6.07
C ARG A 97 5.87 14.63 -6.77
N ALA A 98 6.03 15.38 -7.86
CA ALA A 98 4.91 15.88 -8.67
C ALA A 98 4.07 14.77 -9.34
N MET A 99 4.66 13.58 -9.52
CA MET A 99 4.00 12.43 -10.16
C MET A 99 3.42 11.42 -9.16
N GLN A 100 3.90 11.41 -7.92
CA GLN A 100 3.46 10.45 -6.89
C GLN A 100 1.93 10.43 -6.74
N GLN A 101 1.30 11.60 -6.68
CA GLN A 101 -0.17 11.71 -6.57
C GLN A 101 -0.89 11.02 -7.73
N ARG A 102 -0.39 11.19 -8.96
CA ARG A 102 -0.99 10.61 -10.17
C ARG A 102 -0.79 9.10 -10.22
N VAL A 103 0.39 8.64 -9.85
CA VAL A 103 0.73 7.21 -9.77
C VAL A 103 -0.14 6.52 -8.72
N LEU A 104 -0.25 7.09 -7.51
CA LEU A 104 -1.08 6.56 -6.43
C LEU A 104 -2.55 6.50 -6.81
N MET A 105 -3.07 7.55 -7.46
CA MET A 105 -4.45 7.57 -7.94
C MET A 105 -4.73 6.44 -8.93
N ILE A 106 -3.82 6.21 -9.89
CA ILE A 106 -3.96 5.12 -10.86
C ILE A 106 -3.86 3.76 -10.15
N GLY A 107 -2.93 3.62 -9.20
CA GLY A 107 -2.79 2.43 -8.37
C GLY A 107 -4.08 2.10 -7.61
N ILE A 108 -4.68 3.08 -6.94
CA ILE A 108 -5.96 2.93 -6.20
C ILE A 108 -7.10 2.57 -7.17
N LEU A 109 -7.15 3.19 -8.35
CA LEU A 109 -8.19 2.86 -9.34
C LEU A 109 -8.06 1.40 -9.81
N ILE A 110 -6.84 0.96 -10.09
CA ILE A 110 -6.56 -0.44 -10.45
C ILE A 110 -6.94 -1.36 -9.29
N ALA A 111 -6.57 -1.02 -8.06
CA ALA A 111 -6.91 -1.77 -6.85
C ALA A 111 -8.43 -1.97 -6.71
N ILE A 112 -9.23 -0.90 -6.81
CA ILE A 112 -10.69 -0.98 -6.72
C ILE A 112 -11.26 -1.90 -7.80
N VAL A 113 -10.76 -1.81 -9.04
CA VAL A 113 -11.21 -2.66 -10.14
C VAL A 113 -10.84 -4.13 -9.90
N LEU A 114 -9.58 -4.41 -9.55
CA LEU A 114 -9.10 -5.77 -9.29
C LEU A 114 -9.82 -6.41 -8.11
N ARG A 115 -10.03 -5.65 -7.03
CA ARG A 115 -10.81 -6.12 -5.87
C ARG A 115 -12.26 -6.36 -6.22
N GLY A 116 -12.89 -5.48 -7.01
CA GLY A 116 -14.23 -5.73 -7.54
C GLY A 116 -14.33 -7.03 -8.34
N ILE A 117 -13.31 -7.33 -9.17
CA ILE A 117 -13.22 -8.60 -9.88
C ILE A 117 -13.12 -9.77 -8.89
N PHE A 118 -12.24 -9.70 -7.89
CA PHE A 118 -12.09 -10.77 -6.91
C PHE A 118 -13.33 -11.01 -6.05
N ILE A 119 -14.05 -9.95 -5.67
CA ILE A 119 -15.32 -10.08 -4.93
C ILE A 119 -16.36 -10.83 -5.77
N VAL A 120 -16.43 -10.57 -7.08
CA VAL A 120 -17.36 -11.25 -8.00
C VAL A 120 -16.92 -12.69 -8.30
N VAL A 121 -15.62 -12.90 -8.48
CA VAL A 121 -15.03 -14.22 -8.78
C VAL A 121 -15.12 -15.16 -7.56
N GLY A 122 -15.10 -14.61 -6.35
CA GLY A 122 -15.21 -15.36 -5.11
C GLY A 122 -13.85 -15.83 -4.55
N VAL A 123 -13.82 -16.06 -3.24
CA VAL A 123 -12.60 -16.40 -2.47
C VAL A 123 -11.94 -17.70 -2.94
N GLN A 124 -12.74 -18.67 -3.38
CA GLN A 124 -12.31 -20.04 -3.67
C GLN A 124 -11.29 -20.14 -4.82
N ILE A 125 -11.22 -19.15 -5.70
CA ILE A 125 -10.24 -19.14 -6.80
C ILE A 125 -8.89 -18.60 -6.33
N ILE A 126 -8.86 -17.79 -5.28
CA ILE A 126 -7.68 -17.06 -4.85
C ILE A 126 -6.73 -17.98 -4.05
N GLU A 127 -7.27 -18.91 -3.27
CA GLU A 127 -6.51 -19.86 -2.44
C GLU A 127 -5.55 -20.74 -3.27
N GLN A 128 -5.87 -21.01 -4.54
CA GLN A 128 -5.04 -21.83 -5.44
C GLN A 128 -3.75 -21.14 -5.97
N PHE A 129 -3.54 -19.87 -5.61
CA PHE A 129 -2.38 -19.07 -6.08
C PHE A 129 -1.33 -18.82 -4.99
N SER A 130 -1.28 -19.67 -3.95
CA SER A 130 -0.36 -19.49 -2.81
C SER A 130 1.12 -19.41 -3.20
N TRP A 131 1.52 -20.03 -4.32
CA TRP A 131 2.90 -20.00 -4.84
C TRP A 131 3.43 -18.60 -5.15
N VAL A 132 2.55 -17.65 -5.51
CA VAL A 132 2.96 -16.28 -5.86
C VAL A 132 3.52 -15.54 -4.63
N PHE A 133 3.02 -15.86 -3.44
CA PHE A 133 3.50 -15.28 -2.19
C PHE A 133 4.93 -15.69 -1.85
N TYR A 134 5.37 -16.90 -2.18
CA TYR A 134 6.77 -17.29 -1.99
C TYR A 134 7.72 -16.38 -2.79
N ILE A 135 7.37 -16.10 -4.05
CA ILE A 135 8.19 -15.27 -4.93
C ILE A 135 8.25 -13.83 -4.41
N PHE A 136 7.08 -13.25 -4.09
CA PHE A 136 7.01 -11.86 -3.66
C PHE A 136 7.58 -11.66 -2.25
N GLY A 137 7.27 -12.55 -1.32
CA GLY A 137 7.82 -12.53 0.04
C GLY A 137 9.34 -12.66 0.04
N GLY A 138 9.89 -13.61 -0.72
CA GLY A 138 11.34 -13.76 -0.90
C GLY A 138 11.99 -12.52 -1.53
N TYR A 139 11.32 -11.91 -2.51
CA TYR A 139 11.78 -10.65 -3.12
C TYR A 139 11.81 -9.50 -2.11
N LEU A 140 10.78 -9.32 -1.28
CA LEU A 140 10.75 -8.27 -0.26
C LEU A 140 11.84 -8.47 0.80
N VAL A 141 12.10 -9.71 1.23
CA VAL A 141 13.22 -10.03 2.13
C VAL A 141 14.56 -9.66 1.49
N TYR A 142 14.74 -9.96 0.21
CA TYR A 142 15.95 -9.56 -0.53
C TYR A 142 16.12 -8.04 -0.57
N VAL A 143 15.06 -7.28 -0.89
CA VAL A 143 15.11 -5.81 -0.90
C VAL A 143 15.36 -5.26 0.50
N ALA A 144 14.77 -5.86 1.55
CA ALA A 144 15.03 -5.51 2.95
C ALA A 144 16.51 -5.62 3.29
N TRP A 145 17.13 -6.75 2.91
CA TRP A 145 18.52 -7.02 3.18
C TRP A 145 19.43 -6.03 2.45
N GLN A 146 19.19 -5.80 1.16
CA GLN A 146 19.95 -4.81 0.39
C GLN A 146 19.81 -3.40 1.00
N GLN A 147 18.60 -3.03 1.42
CA GLN A 147 18.31 -1.72 2.01
C GLN A 147 18.98 -1.51 3.38
N ALA A 148 19.14 -2.58 4.18
CA ALA A 148 19.77 -2.51 5.50
C ALA A 148 21.30 -2.46 5.43
N PHE A 149 21.91 -3.14 4.46
CA PHE A 149 23.37 -3.35 4.45
C PHE A 149 24.12 -2.64 3.32
N ASN A 150 23.44 -2.22 2.25
CA ASN A 150 24.08 -1.56 1.09
C ASN A 150 23.62 -0.10 0.93
N ALA A 151 23.29 0.58 2.03
CA ALA A 151 22.73 1.94 1.99
C ALA A 151 23.78 3.05 1.82
N GLU A 152 25.06 2.79 2.18
CA GLU A 152 26.10 3.83 2.25
C GLU A 152 27.06 3.85 1.05
N ASP A 153 27.14 2.79 0.24
CA ASP A 153 28.11 2.68 -0.87
C ASP A 153 27.55 3.03 -2.27
N ASP A 154 26.22 3.14 -2.45
CA ASP A 154 25.60 3.11 -3.80
C ASP A 154 24.67 4.30 -4.12
N GLU A 155 25.16 5.54 -4.10
CA GLU A 155 24.44 6.64 -4.78
C GLU A 155 24.43 6.47 -6.32
N GLU A 156 25.41 5.76 -6.90
CA GLU A 156 25.51 5.52 -8.34
C GLU A 156 24.95 4.15 -8.80
N GLU A 157 24.97 3.12 -7.95
CA GLU A 157 24.69 1.72 -8.34
C GLU A 157 23.27 1.22 -8.02
N ARG A 158 22.45 2.00 -7.31
CA ARG A 158 21.03 1.66 -7.04
C ARG A 158 20.13 1.61 -8.30
N LYS A 159 20.71 1.86 -9.48
CA LYS A 159 20.08 1.87 -10.81
C LYS A 159 19.72 0.51 -11.39
N ASP A 160 19.95 -0.59 -10.67
CA ASP A 160 19.89 -1.90 -11.30
C ASP A 160 19.22 -2.97 -10.42
N ASN A 161 17.92 -2.75 -10.17
CA ASN A 161 17.04 -3.76 -9.59
C ASN A 161 16.98 -5.01 -10.47
N PHE A 162 17.09 -6.21 -9.88
CA PHE A 162 16.99 -7.50 -10.58
C PHE A 162 15.73 -7.62 -11.46
N VAL A 163 14.58 -7.16 -10.96
CA VAL A 163 13.31 -7.13 -11.70
C VAL A 163 13.37 -6.16 -12.89
N VAL A 164 13.96 -4.98 -12.69
CA VAL A 164 14.18 -3.98 -13.75
C VAL A 164 15.19 -4.50 -14.78
N ARG A 165 16.25 -5.19 -14.37
CA ARG A 165 17.26 -5.79 -15.24
C ARG A 165 16.71 -6.97 -16.05
N MET A 166 15.86 -7.80 -15.45
CA MET A 166 15.18 -8.90 -16.13
C MET A 166 14.15 -8.38 -17.17
N LEU A 167 13.41 -7.33 -16.81
CA LEU A 167 12.48 -6.67 -17.73
C LEU A 167 13.23 -5.89 -18.82
N ARG A 168 14.33 -5.17 -18.51
CA ARG A 168 15.21 -4.51 -19.50
C ARG A 168 15.77 -5.49 -20.53
N LYS A 169 16.01 -6.75 -20.15
CA LYS A 169 16.49 -7.80 -21.07
C LYS A 169 15.46 -8.26 -22.10
N ARG A 170 14.15 -8.11 -21.83
CA ARG A 170 13.08 -8.54 -22.75
C ARG A 170 12.29 -7.39 -23.37
N ILE A 171 12.40 -6.19 -22.79
CA ILE A 171 11.61 -5.03 -23.17
C ILE A 171 12.51 -3.79 -23.17
N ASN A 172 12.39 -2.97 -24.22
CA ASN A 172 13.09 -1.68 -24.32
C ASN A 172 12.54 -0.75 -23.24
N LEU A 173 13.27 -0.62 -22.13
CA LEU A 173 12.95 0.23 -20.99
C LEU A 173 13.91 1.42 -20.97
N THR A 174 13.37 2.60 -20.71
CA THR A 174 14.17 3.81 -20.46
C THR A 174 14.09 4.20 -18.99
N ASP A 175 15.13 4.88 -18.50
CA ASP A 175 15.19 5.45 -17.16
C ASP A 175 14.67 6.89 -17.13
N THR A 176 14.43 7.47 -18.30
CA THR A 176 13.95 8.84 -18.43
C THR A 176 12.45 8.90 -18.18
N TRP A 177 12.06 9.67 -17.17
CA TRP A 177 10.69 10.06 -16.93
C TRP A 177 10.20 11.03 -18.01
N ASP A 178 9.20 10.63 -18.80
CA ASP A 178 8.50 11.50 -19.77
C ASP A 178 7.08 11.80 -19.27
N GLY A 179 7.03 12.44 -18.09
CA GLY A 179 5.79 12.69 -17.36
C GLY A 179 4.96 11.42 -17.17
N GLY A 180 3.63 11.55 -17.27
CA GLY A 180 2.68 10.43 -17.10
C GLY A 180 2.48 9.55 -18.34
N LYS A 181 3.41 9.55 -19.31
CA LYS A 181 3.31 8.67 -20.49
C LYS A 181 3.81 7.28 -20.14
N THR A 182 3.13 6.25 -20.63
CA THR A 182 3.52 4.83 -20.45
C THR A 182 4.59 4.39 -21.45
N ARG A 183 4.72 5.12 -22.57
CA ARG A 183 5.67 4.84 -23.64
C ARG A 183 6.24 6.16 -24.15
N THR A 184 7.54 6.15 -24.44
CA THR A 184 8.23 7.28 -25.07
C THR A 184 9.07 6.79 -26.24
N THR A 185 9.49 7.70 -27.10
CA THR A 185 10.34 7.38 -28.26
C THR A 185 11.65 8.15 -28.11
N ILE A 186 12.75 7.41 -28.02
CA ILE A 186 14.10 7.95 -27.92
C ILE A 186 14.84 7.45 -29.16
N ASP A 187 15.40 8.36 -29.95
CA ASP A 187 16.14 8.06 -31.18
C ASP A 187 15.40 7.13 -32.16
N GLY A 188 14.09 7.33 -32.32
CA GLY A 188 13.23 6.55 -33.22
C GLY A 188 12.83 5.17 -32.70
N VAL A 189 13.36 4.73 -31.56
CA VAL A 189 13.01 3.46 -30.90
C VAL A 189 12.00 3.72 -29.79
N ARG A 190 10.96 2.89 -29.70
CA ARG A 190 9.93 3.02 -28.68
C ARG A 190 10.33 2.29 -27.39
N TYR A 191 10.40 3.04 -26.30
CA TYR A 191 10.71 2.55 -24.96
C TYR A 191 9.49 2.62 -24.04
N PHE A 192 9.35 1.66 -23.13
CA PHE A 192 8.47 1.77 -21.98
C PHE A 192 9.12 2.64 -20.91
N THR A 193 8.32 3.50 -20.29
CA THR A 193 8.79 4.43 -19.27
C THR A 193 8.74 3.79 -17.87
N PRO A 194 9.48 4.34 -16.89
CA PRO A 194 9.37 3.91 -15.49
C PRO A 194 7.95 4.03 -14.94
N PHE A 195 7.14 4.97 -15.46
CA PHE A 195 5.75 5.17 -15.05
C PHE A 195 4.89 3.92 -15.23
N LEU A 196 5.03 3.20 -16.35
CA LEU A 196 4.27 1.96 -16.57
C LEU A 196 4.71 0.87 -15.57
N MET A 197 6.01 0.76 -15.32
CA MET A 197 6.57 -0.22 -14.41
C MET A 197 6.05 -0.03 -12.99
N VAL A 198 5.99 1.23 -12.54
CA VAL A 198 5.44 1.56 -11.23
C VAL A 198 3.95 1.24 -11.15
N ILE A 199 3.16 1.53 -12.19
CA ILE A 199 1.73 1.19 -12.20
C ILE A 199 1.53 -0.32 -12.10
N ILE A 200 2.31 -1.10 -12.86
CA ILE A 200 2.25 -2.57 -12.81
C ILE A 200 2.67 -3.07 -11.42
N ALA A 201 3.75 -2.54 -10.86
CA ALA A 201 4.22 -2.92 -9.53
C ALA A 201 3.15 -2.66 -8.46
N LEU A 202 2.56 -1.46 -8.44
CA LEU A 202 1.50 -1.11 -7.49
C LEU A 202 0.26 -1.99 -7.67
N GLY A 203 -0.19 -2.22 -8.90
CA GLY A 203 -1.36 -3.07 -9.18
C GLY A 203 -1.14 -4.53 -8.78
N THR A 204 0.02 -5.10 -9.10
CA THR A 204 0.37 -6.48 -8.69
C THR A 204 0.53 -6.60 -7.19
N THR A 205 1.14 -5.62 -6.53
CA THR A 205 1.27 -5.61 -5.07
C THR A 205 -0.09 -5.52 -4.39
N ASP A 206 -1.01 -4.67 -4.87
CA ASP A 206 -2.37 -4.64 -4.31
C ASP A 206 -3.11 -5.97 -4.54
N LEU A 207 -2.96 -6.57 -5.72
CA LEU A 207 -3.51 -7.90 -6.02
C LEU A 207 -3.04 -8.95 -5.00
N LEU A 208 -1.76 -8.93 -4.64
CA LEU A 208 -1.18 -9.83 -3.65
C LEU A 208 -1.73 -9.59 -2.25
N PHE A 209 -1.89 -8.32 -1.85
CA PHE A 209 -2.50 -8.00 -0.57
C PHE A 209 -3.97 -8.35 -0.50
N ALA A 210 -4.68 -8.26 -1.63
CA ALA A 210 -6.07 -8.65 -1.73
C ALA A 210 -6.26 -10.15 -1.45
N ILE A 211 -5.24 -10.99 -1.64
CA ILE A 211 -5.34 -12.42 -1.34
C ILE A 211 -5.47 -12.68 0.17
N ASP A 212 -4.83 -11.89 1.03
CA ASP A 212 -4.98 -11.99 2.49
C ASP A 212 -6.22 -11.21 2.95
N SER A 213 -6.46 -10.02 2.38
CA SER A 213 -7.54 -9.15 2.84
C SER A 213 -8.94 -9.63 2.44
N ILE A 214 -9.10 -10.26 1.27
CA ILE A 214 -10.41 -10.70 0.78
C ILE A 214 -11.01 -11.84 1.63
N PRO A 215 -10.30 -12.96 1.90
CA PRO A 215 -10.79 -13.96 2.85
C PRO A 215 -11.10 -13.34 4.23
N ALA A 216 -10.26 -12.43 4.70
CA ALA A 216 -10.45 -11.77 5.98
C ALA A 216 -11.75 -10.96 6.05
N ILE A 217 -12.07 -10.15 5.03
CA ILE A 217 -13.34 -9.40 5.00
C ILE A 217 -14.56 -10.33 4.82
N PHE A 218 -14.44 -11.40 4.04
CA PHE A 218 -15.51 -12.40 3.89
C PHE A 218 -15.78 -13.19 5.19
N SER A 219 -14.82 -13.23 6.12
CA SER A 219 -15.05 -13.78 7.46
C SER A 219 -15.89 -12.86 8.36
N VAL A 220 -15.89 -11.55 8.09
CA VAL A 220 -16.70 -10.56 8.81
C VAL A 220 -18.10 -10.49 8.23
N THR A 221 -18.22 -10.47 6.90
CA THR A 221 -19.51 -10.41 6.21
C THR A 221 -19.48 -11.13 4.88
N THR A 222 -20.54 -11.87 4.58
CA THR A 222 -20.72 -12.53 3.29
C THR A 222 -21.50 -11.69 2.29
N ASP A 223 -21.96 -10.49 2.69
CA ASP A 223 -22.69 -9.58 1.81
C ASP A 223 -21.71 -8.87 0.84
N PRO A 224 -21.75 -9.16 -0.47
CA PRO A 224 -20.84 -8.55 -1.44
C PRO A 224 -20.96 -7.02 -1.51
N PHE A 225 -22.15 -6.46 -1.22
CA PHE A 225 -22.34 -5.02 -1.16
C PHE A 225 -21.53 -4.41 -0.02
N LEU A 226 -21.58 -5.00 1.18
CA LEU A 226 -20.80 -4.53 2.33
C LEU A 226 -19.31 -4.73 2.11
N VAL A 227 -18.87 -5.88 1.58
CA VAL A 227 -17.46 -6.13 1.26
C VAL A 227 -16.92 -5.04 0.34
N PHE A 228 -17.67 -4.71 -0.72
CA PHE A 228 -17.29 -3.67 -1.67
C PHE A 228 -17.31 -2.26 -1.06
N ALA A 229 -18.33 -1.94 -0.25
CA ALA A 229 -18.44 -0.66 0.44
C ALA A 229 -17.28 -0.44 1.42
N CYS A 230 -16.98 -1.43 2.27
CA CYS A 230 -15.84 -1.42 3.18
C CYS A 230 -14.55 -1.13 2.44
N ASN A 231 -14.33 -1.79 1.30
CA ASN A 231 -13.13 -1.60 0.51
C ASN A 231 -13.02 -0.21 -0.11
N ILE A 232 -14.12 0.32 -0.69
CA ILE A 232 -14.13 1.70 -1.21
C ILE A 232 -13.78 2.67 -0.09
N PHE A 233 -14.48 2.61 1.06
CA PHE A 233 -14.22 3.52 2.17
C PHE A 233 -12.82 3.38 2.76
N ALA A 234 -12.23 2.19 2.72
CA ALA A 234 -10.86 1.96 3.17
C ALA A 234 -9.82 2.59 2.23
N LEU A 235 -10.06 2.51 0.91
CA LEU A 235 -9.15 3.05 -0.10
C LEU A 235 -9.33 4.56 -0.30
N MET A 236 -10.54 5.09 -0.05
CA MET A 236 -10.83 6.52 -0.09
C MET A 236 -10.14 7.23 1.10
N GLY A 237 -9.00 7.86 0.81
CA GLY A 237 -8.14 8.51 1.81
C GLY A 237 -6.73 7.91 1.89
N LEU A 238 -6.49 6.76 1.26
CA LEU A 238 -5.18 6.09 1.25
C LEU A 238 -4.08 7.00 0.68
N ARG A 239 -4.37 7.72 -0.40
CA ARG A 239 -3.45 8.69 -0.98
C ARG A 239 -3.13 9.83 0.00
N GLN A 240 -4.08 10.26 0.83
CA GLN A 240 -3.85 11.33 1.77
C GLN A 240 -3.02 10.81 2.95
N LEU A 241 -3.26 9.58 3.39
CA LEU A 241 -2.38 8.85 4.30
C LEU A 241 -0.95 8.74 3.75
N TYR A 242 -0.78 8.50 2.44
CA TYR A 242 0.55 8.53 1.79
C TYR A 242 1.29 9.83 2.07
N PHE A 243 0.64 10.98 1.84
CA PHE A 243 1.30 12.27 2.02
C PHE A 243 1.47 12.65 3.49
N LEU A 244 0.56 12.21 4.37
CA LEU A 244 0.74 12.35 5.82
C LEU A 244 1.97 11.58 6.30
N LEU A 245 2.07 10.30 5.91
CA LEU A 245 3.21 9.46 6.29
C LEU A 245 4.48 9.92 5.59
N GLY A 246 4.48 10.15 4.28
CA GLY A 246 5.60 10.70 3.52
C GLY A 246 6.17 11.99 4.11
N GLY A 247 5.33 12.92 4.55
CA GLY A 247 5.79 14.16 5.20
C GLY A 247 6.43 13.94 6.58
N LEU A 248 6.06 12.88 7.30
CA LEU A 248 6.75 12.44 8.51
C LEU A 248 8.07 11.75 8.16
N LEU A 249 8.07 10.92 7.11
CA LEU A 249 9.21 10.15 6.62
C LEU A 249 10.37 11.04 6.13
N ASP A 250 10.07 12.11 5.38
CA ASP A 250 11.06 13.05 4.84
C ASP A 250 11.94 13.75 5.91
N ARG A 251 11.54 13.70 7.18
CA ARG A 251 12.26 14.33 8.29
C ARG A 251 13.20 13.37 9.03
N LEU A 252 13.28 12.12 8.61
CA LEU A 252 13.98 11.05 9.34
C LEU A 252 15.22 10.57 8.58
N VAL A 253 16.40 10.79 9.15
CA VAL A 253 17.72 10.40 8.61
C VAL A 253 17.89 8.88 8.56
N TYR A 254 17.41 8.17 9.58
CA TYR A 254 17.52 6.71 9.69
C TYR A 254 16.36 5.94 9.06
N LEU A 255 15.63 6.58 8.14
CA LEU A 255 14.43 6.01 7.57
C LEU A 255 14.68 4.72 6.79
N HIS A 256 15.83 4.62 6.12
CA HIS A 256 16.17 3.45 5.33
C HIS A 256 16.20 2.16 6.18
N PHE A 257 16.66 2.22 7.43
CA PHE A 257 16.62 1.08 8.36
C PHE A 257 15.20 0.73 8.80
N GLY A 258 14.35 1.74 9.08
CA GLY A 258 12.93 1.50 9.41
C GLY A 258 12.19 0.83 8.25
N ILE A 259 12.44 1.29 7.03
CA ILE A 259 11.90 0.69 5.80
C ILE A 259 12.41 -0.74 5.59
N ALA A 260 13.71 -1.00 5.83
CA ALA A 260 14.28 -2.33 5.72
C ALA A 260 13.67 -3.32 6.73
N ALA A 261 13.47 -2.89 7.98
CA ALA A 261 12.83 -3.72 9.01
C ALA A 261 11.39 -4.09 8.62
N ILE A 262 10.61 -3.10 8.14
CA ILE A 262 9.25 -3.31 7.65
C ILE A 262 9.24 -4.28 6.46
N LEU A 263 10.14 -4.09 5.49
CA LEU A 263 10.27 -4.96 4.32
C LEU A 263 10.58 -6.40 4.69
N GLY A 264 11.54 -6.61 5.60
CA GLY A 264 11.93 -7.94 6.05
C GLY A 264 10.77 -8.62 6.75
N PHE A 265 10.07 -7.90 7.62
CA PHE A 265 8.90 -8.41 8.32
C PHE A 265 7.75 -8.78 7.37
N ILE A 266 7.35 -7.88 6.47
CA ILE A 266 6.27 -8.14 5.50
C ILE A 266 6.68 -9.30 4.57
N GLY A 267 7.92 -9.34 4.11
CA GLY A 267 8.43 -10.42 3.27
C GLY A 267 8.36 -11.78 3.96
N ILE A 268 8.78 -11.85 5.23
CA ILE A 268 8.67 -13.06 6.06
C ILE A 268 7.20 -13.45 6.25
N LYS A 269 6.32 -12.49 6.57
CA LYS A 269 4.88 -12.75 6.73
C LYS A 269 4.29 -13.40 5.48
N LEU A 270 4.62 -12.90 4.29
CA LEU A 270 4.09 -13.45 3.03
C LEU A 270 4.63 -14.85 2.75
N VAL A 271 5.90 -15.12 3.06
CA VAL A 271 6.44 -16.48 2.97
C VAL A 271 5.72 -17.42 3.94
N PHE A 272 5.45 -16.97 5.17
CA PHE A 272 4.72 -17.77 6.16
C PHE A 272 3.29 -18.07 5.70
N HIS A 273 2.58 -17.08 5.17
CA HIS A 273 1.27 -17.29 4.59
C HIS A 273 1.32 -18.29 3.41
N ALA A 274 2.35 -18.23 2.57
CA ALA A 274 2.55 -19.20 1.49
C ALA A 274 2.82 -20.63 2.00
N MET A 275 3.49 -20.76 3.15
CA MET A 275 3.76 -22.03 3.82
C MET A 275 2.53 -22.64 4.48
N GLU A 276 1.65 -21.79 5.01
CA GLU A 276 0.35 -22.19 5.56
C GLU A 276 -0.57 -22.68 4.44
N ALA A 277 -0.72 -21.91 3.36
CA ALA A 277 -1.53 -22.25 2.19
C ALA A 277 -0.82 -23.18 1.19
N ASN A 278 0.23 -23.88 1.61
CA ASN A 278 1.15 -24.58 0.71
C ASN A 278 0.47 -25.71 -0.08
N GLU A 279 0.40 -25.57 -1.40
CA GLU A 279 -0.11 -26.60 -2.34
C GLU A 279 1.00 -27.17 -3.24
N LEU A 280 2.25 -26.74 -3.06
CA LEU A 280 3.37 -27.10 -3.92
C LEU A 280 3.90 -28.49 -3.57
N SER A 281 3.80 -29.45 -4.51
CA SER A 281 4.20 -30.84 -4.31
C SER A 281 5.66 -31.06 -3.88
N PHE A 282 6.54 -30.09 -4.10
CA PHE A 282 7.96 -30.14 -3.70
C PHE A 282 8.26 -29.49 -2.34
N ILE A 283 7.32 -28.75 -1.75
CA ILE A 283 7.42 -28.19 -0.39
C ILE A 283 6.47 -28.98 0.51
N ASN A 284 6.96 -29.62 1.56
CA ASN A 284 6.15 -30.40 2.51
C ASN A 284 5.17 -31.40 1.85
N GLY A 285 5.52 -31.97 0.69
CA GLY A 285 4.65 -32.90 -0.04
C GLY A 285 3.35 -32.31 -0.61
N GLY A 286 3.20 -30.98 -0.62
CA GLY A 286 1.96 -30.29 -0.99
C GLY A 286 0.94 -30.18 0.16
N GLU A 287 1.33 -30.51 1.40
CA GLU A 287 0.51 -30.30 2.58
C GLU A 287 0.85 -28.97 3.27
N SER A 288 -0.14 -28.37 3.94
CA SER A 288 0.01 -27.18 4.76
C SER A 288 1.00 -27.42 5.91
N ILE A 289 1.84 -26.41 6.20
CA ILE A 289 2.82 -26.50 7.29
C ILE A 289 2.20 -25.90 8.55
N GLU A 290 1.60 -26.75 9.40
CA GLU A 290 0.83 -26.32 10.59
C GLU A 290 1.66 -25.65 11.71
N TRP A 291 3.00 -25.79 11.70
CA TRP A 291 3.85 -25.15 12.73
C TRP A 291 4.16 -23.68 12.46
N VAL A 292 3.74 -23.16 11.29
CA VAL A 292 4.03 -21.78 10.89
C VAL A 292 3.24 -20.80 11.75
N PRO A 293 3.89 -19.79 12.36
CA PRO A 293 3.18 -18.80 13.17
C PRO A 293 2.20 -18.00 12.30
N HIS A 294 0.90 -17.99 12.64
CA HIS A 294 -0.06 -17.09 12.02
C HIS A 294 0.24 -15.65 12.46
N ILE A 295 0.76 -14.85 11.54
CA ILE A 295 1.02 -13.43 11.79
C ILE A 295 -0.25 -12.64 11.46
N GLU A 296 -1.08 -12.41 12.49
CA GLU A 296 -2.25 -11.54 12.37
C GLU A 296 -1.86 -10.09 12.03
N THR A 297 -2.77 -9.37 11.39
CA THR A 297 -2.59 -7.96 10.96
C THR A 297 -2.14 -7.02 12.07
N TRP A 298 -2.59 -7.22 13.32
CA TRP A 298 -2.18 -6.34 14.40
C TRP A 298 -0.68 -6.47 14.73
N HIS A 299 -0.08 -7.65 14.53
CA HIS A 299 1.37 -7.83 14.65
C HIS A 299 2.11 -7.00 13.59
N SER A 300 1.61 -6.96 12.35
CA SER A 300 2.15 -6.10 11.30
C SER A 300 2.13 -4.64 11.70
N LEU A 301 0.97 -4.13 12.12
CA LEU A 301 0.83 -2.75 12.57
C LEU A 301 1.78 -2.43 13.71
N VAL A 302 1.88 -3.30 14.71
CA VAL A 302 2.80 -3.09 15.85
C VAL A 302 4.24 -3.05 15.39
N VAL A 303 4.69 -3.99 14.54
CA VAL A 303 6.06 -4.01 14.04
C VAL A 303 6.36 -2.78 13.17
N ILE A 304 5.41 -2.38 12.32
CA ILE A 304 5.52 -1.18 11.48
C ILE A 304 5.62 0.06 12.35
N VAL A 305 4.69 0.26 13.28
CA VAL A 305 4.66 1.42 14.18
C VAL A 305 5.89 1.44 15.06
N ALA A 306 6.32 0.30 15.61
CA ALA A 306 7.53 0.19 16.42
C ALA A 306 8.79 0.52 15.61
N SER A 307 8.93 -0.06 14.41
CA SER A 307 10.06 0.20 13.51
C SER A 307 10.13 1.69 13.13
N MET A 308 8.98 2.28 12.82
CA MET A 308 8.85 3.71 12.55
C MET A 308 9.16 4.57 13.77
N ALA A 309 8.66 4.21 14.94
CA ALA A 309 8.93 4.92 16.19
C ALA A 309 10.42 4.88 16.54
N ILE A 310 11.06 3.71 16.44
CA ILE A 310 12.49 3.53 16.68
C ILE A 310 13.30 4.38 15.69
N ALA A 311 13.01 4.29 14.39
CA ALA A 311 13.69 5.08 13.36
C ALA A 311 13.48 6.59 13.58
N THR A 312 12.28 6.99 13.99
CA THR A 312 11.92 8.38 14.31
C THR A 312 12.71 8.89 15.52
N ILE A 313 12.69 8.15 16.63
CA ILE A 313 13.38 8.51 17.87
C ILE A 313 14.89 8.57 17.63
N ALA A 314 15.47 7.56 16.98
CA ALA A 314 16.89 7.54 16.63
C ALA A 314 17.28 8.75 15.78
N SER A 315 16.44 9.12 14.80
CA SER A 315 16.68 10.28 13.95
C SER A 315 16.57 11.61 14.69
N LEU A 316 15.62 11.75 15.61
CA LEU A 316 15.46 12.97 16.42
C LEU A 316 16.58 13.12 17.46
N MET A 317 17.07 12.02 18.03
CA MET A 317 18.20 12.02 18.96
C MET A 317 19.49 12.49 18.27
N LYS A 318 19.76 12.03 17.04
CA LYS A 318 20.92 12.49 16.26
C LYS A 318 20.84 13.97 15.88
N GLY A 319 19.69 14.44 15.41
CA GLY A 319 19.50 15.86 15.07
C GLY A 319 19.61 16.84 16.26
N ARG A 320 19.56 16.35 17.50
CA ARG A 320 19.86 17.12 18.72
C ARG A 320 21.35 17.16 19.08
N GLY A 321 22.12 16.14 18.70
CA GLY A 321 23.57 16.07 18.95
C GLY A 321 24.37 17.07 18.11
N GLU A 322 23.98 17.28 16.85
CA GLU A 322 24.65 18.23 15.95
C GLU A 322 24.44 19.69 16.38
N LYS A 323 23.26 20.04 16.89
CA LYS A 323 22.99 21.39 17.43
C LYS A 323 23.72 21.71 18.74
N GLY A 324 24.15 20.70 19.49
CA GLY A 324 24.98 20.90 20.69
C GLY A 324 26.46 21.08 20.37
N ALA A 325 26.94 20.49 19.27
CA ALA A 325 28.33 20.57 18.84
C ALA A 325 28.69 21.94 18.20
N GLU A 326 27.76 22.58 17.49
CA GLU A 326 27.98 23.94 16.95
C GLU A 326 28.05 25.02 18.04
N SER A 327 27.45 24.80 19.21
CA SER A 327 27.48 25.78 20.31
C SER A 327 28.79 25.84 21.10
N TYR A 328 29.67 24.84 20.94
CA TYR A 328 30.98 24.81 21.61
C TYR A 328 32.11 25.39 20.77
N THR A 329 31.92 25.54 19.45
CA THR A 329 32.96 26.07 18.55
C THR A 329 32.96 27.60 18.44
N ASP A 330 31.88 28.28 18.84
CA ASP A 330 31.79 29.76 18.77
C ASP A 330 32.25 30.46 20.07
N GLU A 331 32.28 29.80 21.23
CA GLU A 331 32.74 30.41 22.49
C GLU A 331 34.27 30.38 22.69
N ASP A 332 34.99 29.45 22.04
CA ASP A 332 36.47 29.39 22.11
C ASP A 332 37.17 30.21 21.00
N ALA A 333 36.41 30.90 20.15
CA ALA A 333 36.91 31.68 19.03
C ALA A 333 36.77 33.22 19.18
N SER A 334 36.33 33.72 20.35
CA SER A 334 36.14 35.15 20.63
C SER A 334 37.23 35.78 21.49
#